data_AF-A0A5N7B7S1-F1
#
_entry.id   AF-A0A5N7B7S1-F1
#
_cell.length_a   1.000
_cell.length_b   1.000
_cell.length_c   1.000
_cell.angle_alpha   90.00
_cell.angle_beta   90.00
_cell.angle_gamma   90.00
#
_symmetry.space_group_name_H-M   'P 1'
#
loop_
_entity.id
_entity.type
_entity.pdbx_description
1 polymer ?
#
loop_
_entity_poly.entity_id
_entity_poly.type
_entity_poly.pdbx_seq_one_letter_code
_entity_poly.pdbx_strand_id
1 'polypeptide(L)'
;MTRTKFEEAWSLGYWLEGPSVDQGLRFLLQFFEHIKILDREIEIKVEHDDRSDTSKTTPLVWNYEMRSGDSSPLTQIYLPVHGENDIRIATGIAHFMKEIGMVDIGESYLDAIQSYL
;
A
#
# COMPACT_ATOMS: atom_id res chain seq x y z
N MET A 1 1.46 -10.49 -5.17
CA MET A 1 2.23 -9.29 -5.48
C MET A 1 3.49 -9.49 -4.70
N THR A 2 4.56 -9.85 -5.39
CA THR A 2 5.75 -10.35 -4.71
C THR A 2 6.51 -9.21 -4.06
N ARG A 3 7.17 -9.49 -2.93
CA ARG A 3 8.14 -8.57 -2.32
C ARG A 3 9.14 -8.02 -3.33
N THR A 4 9.66 -8.89 -4.21
CA THR A 4 10.58 -8.49 -5.28
C THR A 4 9.98 -7.43 -6.19
N LYS A 5 8.68 -7.54 -6.53
CA LYS A 5 8.02 -6.53 -7.37
C LYS A 5 7.87 -5.19 -6.65
N PHE A 6 7.63 -5.19 -5.34
CA PHE A 6 7.62 -3.97 -4.54
C PHE A 6 8.98 -3.28 -4.53
N GLU A 7 10.04 -4.02 -4.26
CA GLU A 7 11.40 -3.48 -4.20
C GLU A 7 11.81 -2.92 -5.57
N GLU A 8 11.50 -3.64 -6.65
CA GLU A 8 11.71 -3.20 -8.03
C GLU A 8 10.93 -1.91 -8.34
N ALA A 9 9.63 -1.87 -8.08
CA ALA A 9 8.81 -0.70 -8.37
C ALA A 9 9.21 0.51 -7.50
N TRP A 10 9.45 0.31 -6.20
CA TRP A 10 9.83 1.37 -5.27
C TRP A 10 11.14 2.06 -5.67
N SER A 11 12.15 1.27 -6.00
CA SER A 11 13.49 1.73 -6.32
C SER A 11 13.70 2.09 -7.80
N LEU A 12 12.64 2.04 -8.63
CA LEU A 12 12.74 2.13 -10.09
C LEU A 12 13.78 1.13 -10.64
N GLY A 13 13.82 -0.10 -10.14
CA GLY A 13 14.82 -1.11 -10.51
C GLY A 13 16.24 -0.74 -10.06
N TYR A 14 16.37 -0.26 -8.83
CA TYR A 14 17.64 0.20 -8.20
C TYR A 14 18.23 1.49 -8.82
N TRP A 15 17.47 2.23 -9.61
CA TRP A 15 17.90 3.55 -10.10
C TRP A 15 17.69 4.67 -9.07
N LEU A 16 16.75 4.47 -8.13
CA LEU A 16 16.55 5.34 -6.99
C LEU A 16 17.26 4.73 -5.79
N GLU A 17 18.23 5.46 -5.25
CA GLU A 17 19.04 5.04 -4.12
C GLU A 17 19.12 6.15 -3.06
N GLY A 18 19.40 5.76 -1.82
CA GLY A 18 19.74 6.67 -0.74
C GLY A 18 18.87 6.49 0.51
N PRO A 19 19.22 7.18 1.61
CA PRO A 19 18.65 6.89 2.93
C PRO A 19 17.13 7.03 3.00
N SER A 20 16.57 7.98 2.26
CA SER A 20 15.12 8.20 2.22
C SER A 20 14.39 7.10 1.44
N VAL A 21 14.98 6.62 0.34
CA VAL A 21 14.43 5.50 -0.44
C VAL A 21 14.45 4.22 0.41
N ASP A 22 15.55 3.94 1.10
CA ASP A 22 15.71 2.77 1.97
C ASP A 22 14.76 2.81 3.18
N GLN A 23 14.60 3.98 3.79
CA GLN A 23 13.65 4.16 4.89
C GLN A 23 12.21 3.98 4.42
N GLY A 24 11.85 4.57 3.29
CA GLY A 24 10.51 4.43 2.72
C GLY A 24 10.20 2.98 2.33
N LEU A 25 11.16 2.25 1.76
CA LEU A 25 10.99 0.83 1.46
C LEU A 25 10.76 0.01 2.72
N ARG A 26 11.53 0.26 3.80
CA ARG A 26 11.32 -0.41 5.08
C ARG A 26 9.91 -0.17 5.63
N PHE A 27 9.44 1.07 5.60
CA PHE A 27 8.08 1.41 6.02
C PHE A 27 7.02 0.74 5.15
N LEU A 28 7.21 0.71 3.84
CA LEU A 28 6.28 0.05 2.91
C LEU A 28 6.19 -1.46 3.19
N LEU A 29 7.32 -2.13 3.41
CA LEU A 29 7.35 -3.56 3.73
C LEU A 29 6.71 -3.86 5.09
N GLN A 30 7.01 -3.07 6.12
CA GLN A 30 6.37 -3.18 7.44
C GLN A 30 4.86 -2.97 7.35
N PHE A 31 4.42 -1.93 6.64
CA PHE A 31 3.00 -1.67 6.44
C PHE A 31 2.30 -2.83 5.72
N PHE A 32 2.96 -3.40 4.71
CA PHE A 32 2.43 -4.53 3.95
C PHE A 32 2.22 -5.78 4.83
N GLU A 33 3.12 -6.04 5.77
CA GLU A 33 2.98 -7.14 6.74
C GLU A 33 1.77 -6.96 7.67
N HIS A 34 1.45 -5.71 8.06
CA HIS A 34 0.33 -5.43 8.97
C HIS A 34 -1.04 -5.62 8.32
N ILE A 35 -1.20 -5.22 7.06
CA ILE A 35 -2.48 -5.29 6.35
C ILE A 35 -2.79 -6.69 5.77
N LYS A 36 -1.77 -7.55 5.64
CA LYS A 36 -1.90 -8.97 5.27
C LYS A 36 -2.64 -9.20 3.96
N ILE A 37 -2.37 -8.40 2.93
CA ILE A 37 -2.87 -8.66 1.58
C ILE A 37 -2.13 -9.87 1.01
N LEU A 38 -2.82 -10.69 0.21
CA LEU A 38 -2.25 -11.90 -0.36
C LEU A 38 -1.10 -11.60 -1.35
N ASP A 39 0.08 -12.13 -1.05
CA ASP A 39 1.18 -12.20 -2.01
C ASP A 39 0.93 -13.34 -3.02
N ARG A 40 0.29 -13.01 -4.14
CA ARG A 40 0.21 -13.91 -5.31
C ARG A 40 0.34 -13.17 -6.64
N GLU A 41 0.88 -13.81 -7.66
CA GLU A 41 0.68 -13.33 -9.03
C GLU A 41 -0.81 -13.38 -9.37
N ILE A 42 -1.27 -12.36 -10.08
CA ILE A 42 -2.68 -12.16 -10.38
C ILE A 42 -2.79 -12.01 -11.88
N GLU A 43 -3.66 -12.81 -12.49
CA GLU A 43 -4.10 -12.58 -13.86
C GLU A 43 -4.98 -11.33 -13.89
N ILE A 44 -4.59 -10.34 -14.69
CA ILE A 44 -5.39 -9.12 -14.86
C ILE A 44 -6.58 -9.45 -15.77
N LYS A 45 -7.78 -9.51 -15.18
CA LYS A 45 -9.04 -9.64 -15.90
C LYS A 45 -9.73 -8.28 -15.96
N VAL A 46 -10.14 -7.86 -17.15
CA VAL A 46 -10.91 -6.64 -17.34
C VAL A 46 -12.36 -6.94 -17.01
N GLU A 47 -12.75 -6.60 -15.79
CA GLU A 47 -14.10 -6.79 -15.27
C GLU A 47 -14.58 -5.51 -14.59
N HIS A 48 -15.87 -5.19 -14.71
CA HIS A 48 -16.46 -4.07 -13.99
C HIS A 48 -16.92 -4.53 -12.63
N ASP A 49 -16.83 -3.69 -11.59
CA ASP A 49 -17.53 -3.93 -10.34
C ASP A 49 -19.05 -3.97 -10.61
N ASP A 50 -19.66 -5.13 -10.38
CA ASP A 50 -21.06 -5.42 -10.62
C ASP A 50 -21.84 -5.53 -9.31
N ARG A 51 -21.19 -5.18 -8.18
CA ARG A 51 -21.73 -5.34 -6.82
C ARG A 51 -22.10 -6.77 -6.43
N SER A 52 -21.65 -7.77 -7.19
CA SER A 52 -21.71 -9.15 -6.73
C SER A 52 -20.67 -9.38 -5.64
N ASP A 53 -20.94 -10.30 -4.72
CA ASP A 53 -19.99 -10.72 -3.68
C ASP A 53 -18.77 -11.48 -4.24
N THR A 54 -18.58 -11.52 -5.56
CA THR A 54 -17.42 -12.16 -6.17
C THR A 54 -16.21 -11.23 -6.04
N SER A 55 -15.18 -11.69 -5.32
CA SER A 55 -13.94 -10.94 -5.15
C SER A 55 -13.28 -10.72 -6.52
N LYS A 56 -13.24 -9.46 -6.94
CA LYS A 56 -12.50 -9.00 -8.12
C LYS A 56 -11.10 -8.66 -7.70
N THR A 57 -10.12 -9.25 -8.39
CA THR A 57 -8.74 -9.00 -8.03
C THR A 57 -8.26 -7.73 -8.72
N THR A 58 -7.77 -6.76 -7.94
CA THR A 58 -7.22 -5.50 -8.46
C THR A 58 -5.70 -5.59 -8.56
N PRO A 59 -5.07 -5.15 -9.66
CA PRO A 59 -3.61 -5.17 -9.78
C PRO A 59 -2.95 -4.13 -8.87
N LEU A 60 -1.67 -4.36 -8.56
CA LEU A 60 -0.79 -3.33 -8.00
C LEU A 60 -0.64 -2.20 -9.02
N VAL A 61 -0.77 -0.96 -8.55
CA VAL A 61 -0.53 0.24 -9.37
C VAL A 61 0.53 1.09 -8.68
N TRP A 62 1.35 1.78 -9.45
CA TRP A 62 2.28 2.77 -8.95
C TRP A 62 2.42 3.93 -9.92
N ASN A 63 2.89 5.06 -9.42
CA ASN A 63 3.27 6.21 -10.23
C ASN A 63 4.72 6.63 -9.90
N TYR A 64 5.30 7.39 -10.82
CA TYR A 64 6.56 8.11 -10.64
C TYR A 64 6.28 9.58 -10.85
N GLU A 65 6.34 10.38 -9.79
CA GLU A 65 6.08 11.81 -9.83
C GLU A 65 7.35 12.56 -10.24
N MET A 66 7.27 13.29 -11.35
CA MET A 66 8.34 14.18 -11.81
C MET A 66 8.12 15.58 -11.25
N ARG A 67 9.07 16.06 -10.44
CA ARG A 67 9.02 17.39 -9.82
C ARG A 67 10.10 18.30 -10.40
N SER A 68 9.79 19.59 -10.55
CA SER A 68 10.78 20.57 -11.02
C SER A 68 11.87 20.75 -9.97
N GLY A 69 13.13 20.67 -10.37
CA GLY A 69 14.30 20.79 -9.48
C GLY A 69 14.78 19.47 -8.87
N ASP A 70 13.97 18.41 -8.92
CA ASP A 70 14.37 17.07 -8.48
C ASP A 70 15.02 16.31 -9.65
N SER A 71 16.20 15.75 -9.42
CA SER A 71 16.93 14.96 -10.42
C SER A 71 16.35 13.56 -10.62
N SER A 72 15.47 13.12 -9.72
CA SER A 72 14.96 11.76 -9.63
C SER A 72 13.45 11.80 -9.35
N PRO A 73 12.65 10.92 -9.96
CA PRO A 73 11.23 10.84 -9.64
C PRO A 73 10.99 10.35 -8.21
N LEU A 74 9.80 10.66 -7.70
CA LEU A 74 9.31 10.08 -6.44
C LEU A 74 8.32 8.95 -6.73
N THR A 75 8.50 7.82 -6.08
CA THR A 75 7.63 6.67 -6.25
C THR A 75 6.45 6.71 -5.28
N GLN A 76 5.24 6.45 -5.79
CA GLN A 76 4.06 6.18 -4.96
C GLN A 76 3.44 4.84 -5.36
N ILE A 77 3.15 4.00 -4.37
CA ILE A 77 2.53 2.69 -4.56
C ILE A 77 1.07 2.73 -4.08
N TYR A 78 0.17 2.15 -4.87
CA TYR A 78 -1.25 1.99 -4.57
C TYR A 78 -1.53 0.52 -4.28
N LEU A 79 -1.83 0.22 -3.01
CA LEU A 79 -2.10 -1.15 -2.57
C LEU A 79 -3.53 -1.56 -2.93
N PRO A 80 -3.73 -2.68 -3.65
CA PRO A 80 -5.05 -3.15 -4.03
C PRO A 80 -5.73 -3.83 -2.83
N VAL A 81 -6.55 -3.07 -2.09
CA VAL A 81 -7.31 -3.57 -0.93
C VAL A 81 -8.78 -3.87 -1.25
N HIS A 82 -9.22 -3.60 -2.49
CA HIS A 82 -10.60 -3.89 -2.89
C HIS A 82 -10.90 -5.39 -2.78
N GLY A 83 -12.03 -5.73 -2.15
CA GLY A 83 -12.41 -7.11 -1.87
C GLY A 83 -11.73 -7.73 -0.65
N GLU A 84 -10.82 -7.02 0.03
CA GLU A 84 -10.27 -7.44 1.31
C GLU A 84 -11.19 -7.06 2.47
N ASN A 85 -10.95 -7.65 3.65
CA ASN A 85 -11.73 -7.32 4.84
C ASN A 85 -11.35 -5.92 5.37
N ASP A 86 -12.27 -4.96 5.27
CA ASP A 86 -12.03 -3.56 5.64
C ASP A 86 -11.55 -3.39 7.09
N ILE A 87 -12.15 -4.10 8.04
CA ILE A 87 -11.75 -4.01 9.46
C ILE A 87 -10.32 -4.52 9.67
N ARG A 88 -9.92 -5.60 9.00
CA ARG A 88 -8.55 -6.12 9.04
C ARG A 88 -7.57 -5.11 8.45
N ILE A 89 -7.88 -4.53 7.28
CA ILE A 89 -7.05 -3.50 6.65
C ILE A 89 -6.93 -2.28 7.55
N ALA A 90 -8.05 -1.76 8.07
CA ALA A 90 -8.07 -0.60 8.94
C ALA A 90 -7.30 -0.83 10.25
N THR A 91 -7.36 -2.04 10.80
CA THR A 91 -6.58 -2.43 11.98
C THR A 91 -5.08 -2.41 11.68
N GLY A 92 -4.66 -2.94 10.52
CA GLY A 92 -3.26 -2.90 10.08
C GLY A 92 -2.75 -1.47 9.88
N ILE A 93 -3.57 -0.60 9.28
CA ILE A 93 -3.26 0.85 9.12
C ILE A 93 -3.09 1.51 10.49
N ALA A 94 -4.04 1.33 11.40
CA ALA A 94 -4.01 1.89 12.73
C ALA A 94 -2.76 1.44 13.51
N HIS A 95 -2.39 0.16 13.40
CA HIS A 95 -1.19 -0.37 14.03
C HIS A 95 0.09 0.26 13.48
N PHE A 96 0.23 0.30 12.15
CA PHE A 96 1.39 0.91 11.49
C PHE A 96 1.54 2.40 11.85
N MET A 97 0.44 3.16 11.88
CA MET A 97 0.46 4.57 12.29
C MET A 97 1.05 4.75 13.70
N LYS A 98 0.70 3.89 14.65
CA LYS A 98 1.29 3.94 16.00
C LYS A 98 2.78 3.64 15.98
N GLU A 99 3.22 2.64 15.22
CA GLU A 99 4.64 2.26 15.13
C GLU A 99 5.53 3.38 14.59
N ILE A 100 5.02 4.17 13.63
CA ILE A 100 5.76 5.32 13.08
C ILE A 100 5.59 6.61 13.89
N GLY A 101 4.94 6.55 15.07
CA GLY A 101 4.81 7.66 16.00
C GLY A 101 3.55 8.53 15.82
N MET A 102 2.63 8.17 14.91
CA MET A 102 1.33 8.82 14.74
C MET A 102 0.29 8.24 15.70
N VAL A 103 0.60 8.21 17.00
CA VAL A 103 -0.14 7.46 18.02
C VAL A 103 -1.60 7.87 18.10
N ASP A 104 -1.89 9.17 18.24
CA ASP A 104 -3.26 9.69 18.37
C ASP A 104 -4.15 9.32 17.16
N ILE A 105 -3.57 9.34 15.96
CA ILE A 105 -4.27 8.95 14.73
C ILE A 105 -4.52 7.44 14.74
N GLY A 106 -3.50 6.64 15.04
CA GLY A 106 -3.66 5.20 15.09
C GLY A 106 -4.64 4.73 16.19
N GLU A 107 -4.80 5.48 17.28
CA GLU A 107 -5.80 5.19 18.31
C GLU A 107 -7.23 5.53 17.87
N SER A 108 -7.41 6.65 17.18
CA SER A 108 -8.73 7.13 16.75
C SER A 108 -9.21 6.58 15.41
N TYR A 109 -8.33 5.98 14.60
CA TYR A 109 -8.63 5.61 13.21
C TYR A 109 -9.76 4.59 13.07
N LEU A 110 -9.75 3.53 13.89
CA LEU A 110 -10.78 2.48 13.82
C LEU A 110 -12.17 3.01 14.18
N ASP A 111 -12.26 3.80 15.25
CA ASP A 111 -13.52 4.43 15.68
C ASP A 111 -14.06 5.35 14.59
N ALA A 112 -13.16 6.11 13.93
CA ALA A 112 -13.53 6.97 12.81
C ALA A 112 -14.10 6.16 11.63
N ILE A 113 -13.45 5.09 11.20
CA ILE A 113 -13.94 4.22 10.11
C ILE A 113 -15.29 3.61 10.48
N GLN A 114 -15.43 3.09 11.70
CA GLN A 114 -16.67 2.47 12.17
C GLN A 114 -17.86 3.44 12.21
N SER A 115 -17.61 4.75 12.36
CA SER A 115 -18.68 5.76 12.33
C SER A 115 -19.33 5.95 10.95
N TYR A 116 -18.71 5.42 9.88
CA TYR A 116 -19.23 5.50 8.51
C TYR A 116 -19.82 4.17 7.99
N LEU A 117 -19.77 3.11 8.79
CA LEU A 117 -20.35 1.78 8.48
C LEU A 117 -21.81 1.71 8.97
#